data_AF-A0A498PSX9-F1
#
_entry.id   AF-A0A498PSX9-F1
#
_cell.length_a   1.000
_cell.length_b   1.000
_cell.length_c   1.000
_cell.angle_alpha   90.00
_cell.angle_beta   90.00
_cell.angle_gamma   90.00
#
_symmetry.space_group_name_H-M   'P 1'
#
loop_
_entity.id
_entity.type
_entity.pdbx_description
1 polymer ?
#
loop_
_entity_poly.entity_id
_entity_poly.type
_entity_poly.pdbx_seq_one_letter_code
_entity_poly.pdbx_strand_id
1 'polypeptide(L)'
;MGFTRFIRVSTNPKVLPSPIGIADARRVLAALRTVDGHRFLVDDVSLVDGDVPAIGGHRQVTDAHLLALARRRGVRLVTFDAALVVALGEGRDVELLTPL
;
A
#
# COMPACT_ATOMS: atom_id res chain seq x y z
N MET A 1 -1.01 -6.86 -7.74
CA MET A 1 -0.84 -7.84 -6.65
C MET A 1 -1.30 -7.29 -5.29
N GLY A 2 -2.45 -6.58 -5.19
CA GLY A 2 -2.81 -5.85 -3.96
C GLY A 2 -3.56 -6.66 -2.88
N PHE A 3 -4.53 -7.48 -3.29
CA PHE A 3 -5.47 -8.11 -2.34
C PHE A 3 -4.88 -9.24 -1.49
N THR A 4 -3.84 -9.92 -1.99
CA THR A 4 -3.19 -11.02 -1.27
C THR A 4 -2.48 -10.55 0.00
N ARG A 5 -1.97 -9.30 0.01
CA ARG A 5 -1.27 -8.74 1.18
C ARG A 5 -2.23 -8.44 2.33
N PHE A 6 -3.44 -7.95 2.03
CA PHE A 6 -4.46 -7.70 3.06
C PHE A 6 -4.79 -9.00 3.80
N ILE A 7 -5.18 -10.05 3.06
CA ILE A 7 -5.50 -11.35 3.67
C ILE A 7 -4.31 -11.87 4.49
N ARG A 8 -3.10 -11.88 3.91
CA ARG A 8 -1.90 -12.38 4.61
C ARG A 8 -1.59 -11.62 5.90
N VAL A 9 -1.73 -10.30 5.91
CA VAL A 9 -1.47 -9.48 7.11
C VAL A 9 -2.56 -9.69 8.15
N SER A 10 -3.84 -9.64 7.73
CA SER A 10 -5.00 -9.79 8.62
C SER A 10 -5.06 -11.13 9.34
N THR A 11 -4.49 -12.19 8.75
CA THR A 11 -4.50 -13.53 9.35
C THR A 11 -3.17 -13.92 10.01
N ASN A 12 -2.18 -13.02 10.11
CA ASN A 12 -0.86 -13.35 10.63
C ASN A 12 -0.70 -12.94 12.12
N PRO A 13 -0.59 -13.91 13.05
CA PRO A 13 -0.45 -13.63 14.49
C PRO A 13 0.88 -12.94 14.85
N LYS A 14 1.91 -13.02 14.00
CA LYS A 14 3.18 -12.32 14.22
C LYS A 14 3.10 -10.83 13.89
N VAL A 15 2.05 -10.41 13.17
CA VAL A 15 1.88 -9.03 12.69
C VAL A 15 0.75 -8.32 13.42
N LEU A 16 -0.35 -9.02 13.71
CA LEU A 16 -1.50 -8.47 14.41
C LEU A 16 -1.69 -9.13 15.78
N PRO A 17 -1.89 -8.36 16.86
CA PRO A 17 -2.19 -8.89 18.19
C PRO A 17 -3.48 -9.73 18.25
N SER A 18 -4.44 -9.42 17.38
CA SER A 18 -5.70 -10.17 17.23
C SER A 18 -5.94 -10.44 15.73
N PRO A 19 -5.34 -11.50 15.18
CA PRO A 19 -5.57 -11.87 13.78
C PRO A 19 -6.97 -12.43 13.60
N ILE A 20 -7.56 -12.21 12.43
CA ILE A 20 -8.88 -12.72 12.07
C ILE A 20 -8.77 -13.98 11.19
N GLY A 21 -9.85 -14.76 11.08
CA GLY A 21 -9.89 -15.92 10.19
C GLY A 21 -9.85 -15.53 8.71
N ILE A 22 -9.43 -16.44 7.84
CA ILE A 22 -9.39 -16.21 6.37
C ILE A 22 -10.76 -15.79 5.83
N ALA A 23 -11.83 -16.44 6.31
CA ALA A 23 -13.20 -16.11 5.90
C ALA A 23 -13.58 -14.66 6.31
N ASP A 24 -13.21 -14.25 7.52
CA ASP A 24 -13.45 -12.90 8.02
C ASP A 24 -12.63 -11.86 7.26
N ALA A 25 -11.35 -12.12 7.01
CA ALA A 25 -10.50 -11.24 6.21
C ALA A 25 -11.07 -11.04 4.80
N ARG A 26 -11.62 -12.09 4.18
CA ARG A 26 -12.31 -11.99 2.89
C ARG A 26 -13.59 -11.15 2.98
N ARG A 27 -14.38 -11.30 4.05
CA ARG A 27 -15.59 -10.49 4.28
C ARG A 27 -15.25 -9.01 4.47
N VAL A 28 -14.26 -8.71 5.29
CA VAL A 28 -13.78 -7.33 5.50
C VAL A 28 -13.29 -6.74 4.18
N LEU A 29 -12.48 -7.48 3.42
CA LEU A 29 -12.00 -7.00 2.13
C LEU A 29 -13.15 -6.76 1.13
N ALA A 30 -14.17 -7.62 1.11
CA ALA A 30 -15.35 -7.41 0.29
C ALA A 30 -16.10 -6.12 0.68
N ALA A 31 -16.27 -5.87 1.98
CA ALA A 31 -16.91 -4.65 2.49
C ALA A 31 -16.10 -3.38 2.20
N LEU A 32 -14.76 -3.42 2.31
CA LEU A 32 -13.90 -2.29 1.94
C LEU A 32 -14.05 -1.92 0.46
N ARG A 33 -14.32 -2.90 -0.41
CA ARG A 33 -14.53 -2.66 -1.85
C ARG A 33 -15.88 -2.04 -2.18
N THR A 34 -16.83 -2.03 -1.24
CA THR A 34 -18.16 -1.41 -1.43
C THR A 34 -18.24 0.01 -0.87
N VAL A 35 -17.18 0.52 -0.24
CA VAL A 35 -17.14 1.91 0.26
C VAL A 35 -17.18 2.88 -0.91
N ASP A 36 -18.00 3.93 -0.80
CA ASP A 36 -18.08 4.99 -1.82
C ASP A 36 -16.70 5.61 -2.07
N GLY A 37 -16.35 5.76 -3.35
CA GLY A 37 -15.03 6.23 -3.77
C GLY A 37 -13.95 5.16 -3.83
N HIS A 38 -14.21 3.92 -3.40
CA HIS A 38 -13.26 2.83 -3.61
C HIS A 38 -13.11 2.52 -5.11
N ARG A 39 -11.88 2.63 -5.61
CA ARG A 39 -11.50 2.20 -6.97
C ARG A 39 -10.35 1.23 -6.90
N PHE A 40 -10.51 0.06 -7.52
CA PHE A 40 -9.40 -0.88 -7.64
C PHE A 40 -8.37 -0.35 -8.65
N LEU A 41 -7.10 -0.32 -8.25
CA LEU A 41 -5.99 0.02 -9.12
C LEU A 41 -5.30 -1.27 -9.59
N VAL A 42 -5.31 -1.47 -10.90
CA VAL A 42 -4.53 -2.55 -11.52
C VAL A 42 -3.05 -2.26 -11.29
N ASP A 43 -2.33 -3.30 -10.89
CA ASP A 43 -0.91 -3.25 -10.59
C ASP A 43 -0.14 -3.84 -11.76
N ASP A 44 0.52 -2.96 -12.51
CA ASP A 44 1.33 -3.22 -13.69
C ASP A 44 2.76 -2.68 -13.52
N VAL A 45 3.16 -2.41 -12.28
CA VAL A 45 4.52 -1.96 -11.94
C VAL A 45 5.47 -3.13 -11.85
N SER A 46 6.61 -3.02 -12.53
CA SER A 46 7.76 -3.91 -12.38
C SER A 46 8.89 -3.16 -11.70
N LEU A 47 9.60 -3.80 -10.77
CA LEU A 47 10.72 -3.19 -10.03
C LEU A 47 11.94 -2.87 -10.91
N VAL A 48 11.96 -3.32 -12.16
CA VAL A 48 13.00 -2.98 -13.15
C VAL A 48 12.59 -1.81 -14.06
N ASP A 49 11.38 -1.28 -13.90
CA ASP A 49 10.93 -0.14 -14.68
C ASP A 49 11.68 1.13 -14.25
N GLY A 50 12.03 1.98 -15.21
CA GLY A 50 12.89 3.14 -14.96
C GLY A 50 12.25 4.29 -14.17
N ASP A 51 10.93 4.27 -13.98
CA ASP A 51 10.17 5.22 -13.16
C ASP A 51 9.99 4.77 -11.70
N VAL A 52 10.52 3.59 -11.34
CA VAL A 52 10.56 3.14 -9.95
C VAL A 52 11.59 3.96 -9.17
N PRO A 53 11.23 4.55 -8.01
CA PRO A 53 12.15 5.29 -7.17
C PRO A 53 13.38 4.48 -6.77
N ALA A 54 14.50 5.15 -6.52
CA ALA A 54 15.73 4.50 -6.06
C ALA A 54 15.50 3.76 -4.73
N ILE A 55 15.91 2.50 -4.68
CA ILE A 55 15.75 1.63 -3.51
C ILE A 55 17.09 1.54 -2.79
N GLY A 56 17.19 2.17 -1.61
CA GLY A 56 18.39 2.13 -0.75
C GLY A 56 18.50 0.89 0.12
N GLY A 57 17.44 0.07 0.21
CA GLY A 57 17.47 -1.19 0.94
C GLY A 57 16.17 -1.99 0.86
N HIS A 58 16.22 -3.26 1.29
CA HIS A 58 15.10 -4.20 1.14
C HIS A 58 13.78 -3.72 1.79
N ARG A 59 13.85 -2.85 2.80
CA ARG A 59 12.67 -2.29 3.50
C ARG A 59 11.90 -1.31 2.61
N GLN A 60 12.57 -0.63 1.69
CA GLN A 60 11.96 0.39 0.81
C GLN A 60 11.35 -0.20 -0.46
N VAL A 61 11.56 -1.49 -0.75
CA VAL A 61 11.09 -2.13 -1.99
C VAL A 61 9.57 -2.01 -2.15
N THR A 62 8.80 -2.26 -1.08
CA THR A 62 7.34 -2.12 -1.14
C THR A 62 6.92 -0.66 -1.31
N ASP A 63 7.63 0.26 -0.65
CA ASP A 63 7.30 1.68 -0.66
C ASP A 63 7.56 2.30 -2.03
N ALA A 64 8.70 1.98 -2.65
CA ALA A 64 9.02 2.38 -4.01
C ALA A 64 8.01 1.81 -5.03
N HIS A 65 7.61 0.53 -4.87
CA HIS A 65 6.56 -0.09 -5.70
C HIS A 65 5.23 0.66 -5.59
N LEU A 66 4.77 0.94 -4.36
CA LEU A 66 3.50 1.63 -4.13
C LEU A 66 3.52 3.06 -4.65
N LEU A 67 4.66 3.75 -4.51
CA LEU A 67 4.83 5.10 -5.03
C LEU A 67 4.82 5.14 -6.56
N ALA A 68 5.55 4.22 -7.21
CA ALA A 68 5.51 4.08 -8.67
C ALA A 68 4.09 3.81 -9.18
N LEU A 69 3.35 2.92 -8.49
CA LEU A 69 1.95 2.63 -8.83
C LEU A 69 1.07 3.88 -8.68
N ALA A 70 1.23 4.63 -7.60
CA ALA A 70 0.48 5.86 -7.35
C ALA A 70 0.73 6.89 -8.47
N ARG A 71 2.00 7.12 -8.81
CA ARG A 71 2.42 8.02 -9.90
C ARG A 71 1.81 7.63 -11.25
N ARG A 72 1.91 6.37 -11.65
CA ARG A 72 1.35 5.86 -12.92
C ARG A 72 -0.17 5.99 -13.00
N ARG A 73 -0.86 5.85 -11.86
CA ARG A 73 -2.32 5.93 -11.79
C ARG A 73 -2.84 7.34 -11.54
N GLY A 74 -1.95 8.33 -11.40
CA GLY A 74 -2.30 9.73 -11.13
C GLY A 74 -3.01 9.90 -9.79
N VAL A 75 -2.68 9.08 -8.79
CA VAL A 75 -3.24 9.14 -7.43
C VAL A 75 -2.14 9.48 -6.43
N ARG A 76 -2.54 9.88 -5.23
CA ARG A 76 -1.61 10.11 -4.11
C ARG A 76 -1.51 8.88 -3.22
N LEU A 77 -0.30 8.57 -2.78
CA LEU A 77 -0.06 7.55 -1.77
C LEU A 77 -0.26 8.16 -0.39
N VAL A 78 -1.31 7.72 0.30
CA VAL A 78 -1.56 8.12 1.69
C VAL A 78 -0.93 7.08 2.62
N THR A 79 -0.08 7.51 3.55
CA THR A 79 0.65 6.61 4.47
C THR A 79 0.67 7.14 5.90
N PHE A 80 0.83 6.25 6.88
CA PHE A 80 1.14 6.62 8.28
C PHE A 80 2.64 6.69 8.56
N ASP A 81 3.48 6.26 7.61
CA ASP A 81 4.93 6.22 7.77
C ASP A 81 5.57 7.54 7.31
N ALA A 82 5.96 8.38 8.28
CA ALA A 82 6.66 9.62 8.00
C ALA A 82 8.04 9.41 7.35
N ALA A 83 8.71 8.29 7.61
CA ALA A 83 10.00 8.00 7.01
C ALA A 83 9.87 7.73 5.51
N LEU A 84 8.76 7.11 5.08
CA LEU A 84 8.45 6.92 3.65
C LEU A 84 8.32 8.28 2.95
N VAL A 85 7.56 9.21 3.54
CA VAL A 85 7.36 10.56 2.98
C VAL A 85 8.68 11.29 2.79
N VAL A 86 9.57 11.21 3.79
CA VAL A 86 10.88 11.87 3.74
C VAL A 86 11.83 11.18 2.75
N ALA A 87 11.81 9.85 2.70
CA ALA A 87 12.78 9.09 1.90
C ALA A 87 12.45 9.03 0.42
N LEU A 88 11.16 9.01 0.06
CA LEU A 88 10.71 8.73 -1.31
C LEU A 88 9.72 9.77 -1.85
N GLY A 89 9.09 10.59 -1.01
CA GLY A 89 8.12 11.57 -1.46
C GLY A 89 8.76 12.67 -2.29
N GLU A 90 8.20 12.96 -3.46
CA GLU A 90 8.61 14.09 -4.31
C GLU A 90 7.40 14.98 -4.59
N GLY A 91 7.33 16.13 -3.93
CA GLY A 91 6.25 17.09 -4.14
C GLY A 91 4.94 16.66 -3.49
N ARG A 92 3.89 16.38 -4.29
CA ARG A 92 2.50 16.16 -3.83
C ARG A 92 2.00 14.72 -4.03
N ASP A 93 2.89 13.79 -4.32
CA ASP A 93 2.56 12.40 -4.65
C ASP A 93 2.38 11.49 -3.42
N VAL A 94 2.92 11.89 -2.26
CA VAL A 94 2.73 11.22 -0.97
C VAL A 94 2.11 12.17 0.05
N GLU A 95 1.16 11.66 0.84
CA GLU A 95 0.49 12.40 1.91
C GLU A 95 0.59 11.61 3.23
N LEU A 96 1.05 12.26 4.29
CA LEU A 96 1.08 11.68 5.63
C LEU A 96 -0.31 11.79 6.26
N LEU A 97 -0.90 10.65 6.61
CA LEU A 97 -2.14 10.61 7.36
C LEU A 97 -1.82 10.74 8.85
N THR A 98 -2.16 11.88 9.43
CA THR A 98 -2.09 12.09 10.88
C THR A 98 -3.36 11.55 11.53
N PRO A 99 -3.25 10.72 12.59
CA PRO A 99 -4.41 10.33 13.39
C PRO A 99 -5.15 11.59 13.90
N LEU A 100 -6.47 11.58 13.81
CA LEU A 100 -7.36 12.60 14.39
C LEU A 100 -7.46 12.44 15.90
#